data_AF-A0A4Q8R5Q7-F1
#
_entry.id   AF-A0A4Q8R5Q7-F1
#
_cell.length_a   1.000
_cell.length_b   1.000
_cell.length_c   1.000
_cell.angle_alpha   90.00
_cell.angle_beta   90.00
_cell.angle_gamma   90.00
#
_symmetry.space_group_name_H-M   'P 1'
#
loop_
_entity.id
_entity.type
_entity.pdbx_description
1 polymer ?
#
loop_
_entity_poly.entity_id
_entity_poly.type
_entity_poly.pdbx_seq_one_letter_code
_entity_poly.pdbx_strand_id
1 'polypeptide(L)'
;MMIHPMPEGTAMQSTACLEWIQRWRKRGSVVAFVACCSICLISASATCAAQATFKPADQPNGTPSEDPTASAVFIVDAKKCEKKASDAWSEPEVWAWQQICRHLNVDFDEKEANDYADRQGDKDSPKRDAVYRQKLEALRKANNENPEKLATDESRTLSSKFLAMIFGDPELRHHTWNVPLRLFGFSTDRLVIDTAALKSLDIQNAYVERFVIQNTTLDGDLRLENSHLASIKMQLVAAKHFLLNKVSVTAKKVGPDHVGPNPPPFDAEKPDGALTIHTARIEDRLSILEGSYDAIDLKRVKVGDLFIHQPDWNRSRDTNKPELSITESVDHGVFTFQVSPAGASPQRIKLDQFIFANAYLGPDPMPVIRAMDAYAGIRTNGRPDLEPYTLIAKSYAQRGETHNSDKILIAKNNQDWHWADIASLDFVGLTFTWLVADYGFHPEVGFLWILGFVLLGWGIFWHASNRLAAGSYQPKSPFLLALDSVIPGIHLDKSHQDVRYDGWPQGMLYLLRILGAVLVFVAFSYLQKKVLG
;
A
#
# COMPACT_ATOMS: atom_id res chain seq x y z
N MET A 1 -6.90 -13.40 -53.19
CA MET A 1 -5.97 -12.43 -52.57
C MET A 1 -5.00 -13.25 -51.75
N MET A 2 -3.82 -13.55 -52.32
CA MET A 2 -2.80 -14.43 -51.73
C MET A 2 -1.93 -13.60 -50.79
N ILE A 3 -1.81 -14.04 -49.53
CA ILE A 3 -0.92 -13.44 -48.54
C ILE A 3 0.35 -14.31 -48.53
N HIS A 4 1.46 -13.72 -48.97
CA HIS A 4 2.80 -14.30 -48.82
C HIS A 4 3.27 -14.17 -47.37
N PRO A 5 4.00 -15.16 -46.82
CA PRO A 5 4.72 -15.01 -45.57
C PRO A 5 6.07 -14.28 -45.80
N MET A 6 6.38 -13.32 -44.93
CA MET A 6 7.72 -12.73 -44.81
C MET A 6 8.66 -13.66 -44.00
N PRO A 7 9.98 -13.63 -44.27
CA PRO A 7 10.93 -14.57 -43.69
C PRO A 7 11.42 -14.16 -42.29
N GLU A 8 11.70 -15.18 -41.48
CA GLU A 8 12.31 -15.09 -40.15
C GLU A 8 13.71 -14.47 -40.21
N GLY A 9 13.89 -13.39 -39.44
CA GLY A 9 15.18 -12.74 -39.21
C GLY A 9 15.95 -13.42 -38.07
N THR A 10 17.16 -13.85 -38.40
CA THR A 10 18.16 -14.53 -37.56
C THR A 10 18.55 -13.77 -36.30
N ALA A 11 18.29 -14.35 -35.13
CA ALA A 11 18.90 -13.98 -33.85
C ALA A 11 20.25 -14.70 -33.69
N MET A 12 21.34 -14.05 -34.11
CA MET A 12 22.70 -14.62 -33.97
C MET A 12 23.71 -13.52 -33.62
N GLN A 13 23.52 -12.81 -32.49
CA GLN A 13 24.53 -11.88 -31.96
C GLN A 13 24.69 -11.87 -30.41
N SER A 14 23.85 -12.53 -29.60
CA SER A 14 23.95 -12.39 -28.13
C SER A 14 24.86 -13.41 -27.43
N THR A 15 25.16 -14.57 -28.05
CA THR A 15 25.94 -15.63 -27.39
C THR A 15 27.45 -15.32 -27.30
N ALA A 16 28.01 -14.64 -28.30
CA ALA A 16 29.42 -14.27 -28.30
C ALA A 16 29.77 -13.21 -27.23
N CYS A 17 28.82 -12.32 -26.91
CA CYS A 17 29.01 -11.29 -25.87
C CYS A 17 28.96 -11.89 -24.46
N LEU A 18 28.04 -12.83 -24.23
CA LEU A 18 27.87 -13.53 -22.95
C LEU A 18 29.06 -14.47 -22.62
N GLU A 19 29.59 -15.20 -23.61
CA GLU A 19 30.81 -16.01 -23.40
C GLU A 19 32.04 -15.15 -23.09
N TRP A 20 32.12 -13.95 -23.66
CA TRP A 20 33.22 -13.03 -23.42
C TRP A 20 33.18 -12.46 -21.99
N ILE A 21 32.00 -12.06 -21.51
CA ILE A 21 31.80 -11.55 -20.14
C ILE A 21 32.10 -12.64 -19.07
N GLN A 22 31.72 -13.90 -19.32
CA GLN A 22 32.00 -15.00 -18.39
C GLN A 22 33.50 -15.34 -18.28
N ARG A 23 34.28 -15.16 -19.35
CA ARG A 23 35.75 -15.36 -19.31
C ARG A 23 36.48 -14.32 -18.47
N TRP A 24 35.98 -13.08 -18.41
CA TRP A 24 36.59 -12.02 -17.62
C TRP A 24 36.29 -12.15 -16.12
N ARG A 25 35.09 -12.62 -15.76
CA ARG A 25 34.69 -12.84 -14.36
C ARG A 25 35.56 -13.88 -13.63
N LYS A 26 36.16 -14.85 -14.34
CA LYS A 26 37.07 -15.86 -13.77
C LYS A 26 38.51 -15.39 -13.56
N ARG A 27 38.92 -14.24 -14.10
CA ARG A 27 40.34 -13.82 -14.08
C ARG A 27 40.70 -12.73 -13.07
N GLY A 28 39.77 -12.27 -12.23
CA GLY A 28 40.07 -11.43 -11.06
C GLY A 28 40.86 -10.15 -11.35
N SER A 29 40.79 -9.60 -12.57
CA SER A 29 41.57 -8.43 -12.96
C SER A 29 40.72 -7.16 -12.94
N VAL A 30 40.88 -6.38 -11.87
CA VAL A 30 40.14 -5.13 -11.57
C VAL A 30 40.38 -4.05 -12.62
N VAL A 31 41.53 -4.06 -13.31
CA VAL A 31 41.95 -2.97 -14.21
C VAL A 31 41.23 -3.01 -15.57
N ALA A 32 40.75 -4.17 -16.02
CA ALA A 32 40.11 -4.30 -17.34
C ALA A 32 38.59 -4.11 -17.33
N PHE A 33 37.95 -4.28 -16.17
CA PHE A 33 36.50 -4.11 -16.03
C PHE A 33 36.09 -2.63 -16.16
N VAL A 34 36.93 -1.71 -15.67
CA VAL A 34 36.71 -0.26 -15.76
C VAL A 34 36.82 0.25 -17.20
N ALA A 35 37.65 -0.37 -18.05
CA ALA A 35 37.82 0.03 -19.44
C ALA A 35 36.67 -0.42 -20.36
N CYS A 36 36.02 -1.55 -20.06
CA CYS A 36 34.99 -2.12 -20.95
C CYS A 36 33.58 -1.52 -20.73
N CYS A 37 33.26 -1.03 -19.52
CA CYS A 37 31.97 -0.40 -19.24
C CYS A 37 31.79 0.97 -19.92
N SER A 38 32.87 1.59 -20.40
CA SER A 38 32.79 2.92 -21.03
C SER A 38 32.30 2.89 -22.49
N ILE A 39 32.19 1.73 -23.14
CA ILE A 39 31.95 1.63 -24.59
C ILE A 39 30.56 1.08 -24.95
N CYS A 40 29.84 0.41 -24.05
CA CYS A 40 28.55 -0.23 -24.38
C CYS A 40 27.28 0.59 -24.07
N LEU A 41 27.38 1.84 -23.61
CA LEU A 41 26.21 2.63 -23.17
C LEU A 41 25.60 3.58 -24.23
N ILE A 42 26.00 3.46 -25.51
CA ILE A 42 25.48 4.31 -26.60
C ILE A 42 24.75 3.44 -27.65
N SER A 43 23.57 2.89 -27.30
CA SER A 43 22.55 2.49 -28.28
C SER A 43 21.27 1.95 -27.63
N ALA A 44 20.27 2.81 -27.43
CA ALA A 44 18.86 2.39 -27.42
C ALA A 44 17.95 3.60 -27.66
N SER A 45 17.29 3.61 -28.81
CA SER A 45 16.34 4.61 -29.28
C SER A 45 14.95 4.45 -28.66
N ALA A 46 14.30 5.59 -28.44
CA ALA A 46 12.97 5.76 -27.85
C ALA A 46 11.82 5.20 -28.70
N THR A 47 10.80 4.67 -28.03
CA THR A 47 9.45 4.45 -28.58
C THR A 47 8.44 5.24 -27.75
N CYS A 48 7.68 6.11 -28.43
CA CYS A 48 6.62 6.94 -27.85
C CYS A 48 5.40 6.12 -27.45
N ALA A 49 4.85 6.37 -26.26
CA ALA A 49 3.55 5.89 -25.84
C ALA A 49 2.48 6.97 -26.11
N ALA A 50 1.42 6.58 -26.82
CA ALA A 50 0.23 7.41 -27.05
C ALA A 50 -0.66 7.42 -25.80
N GLN A 51 -1.08 8.60 -25.36
CA GLN A 51 -2.06 8.79 -24.28
C GLN A 51 -3.47 8.86 -24.87
N ALA A 52 -4.35 7.96 -24.44
CA ALA A 52 -5.79 8.05 -24.68
C ALA A 52 -6.43 8.86 -23.55
N THR A 53 -7.12 9.94 -23.90
CA THR A 53 -7.89 10.78 -22.98
C THR A 53 -9.32 10.24 -22.86
N PHE A 54 -9.72 9.86 -21.65
CA PHE A 54 -11.12 9.54 -21.35
C PHE A 54 -11.84 10.77 -20.82
N LYS A 55 -13.01 11.03 -21.39
CA LYS A 55 -13.93 12.12 -21.05
C LYS A 55 -14.97 11.57 -20.06
N PRO A 56 -15.28 12.26 -18.94
CA PRO A 56 -16.33 11.80 -18.03
C PRO A 56 -17.71 12.10 -18.63
N ALA A 57 -18.61 11.13 -18.52
CA ALA A 57 -20.01 11.28 -18.92
C ALA A 57 -20.86 11.71 -17.73
N ASP A 58 -21.70 12.71 -17.99
CA ASP A 58 -22.69 13.27 -17.08
C ASP A 58 -23.83 12.29 -16.74
N GLN A 59 -24.43 12.50 -15.57
CA GLN A 59 -25.57 11.79 -15.00
C GLN A 59 -26.82 11.82 -15.90
N PRO A 60 -27.69 10.79 -15.83
CA PRO A 60 -29.08 10.93 -16.19
C PRO A 60 -30.07 10.60 -15.07
N ASN A 61 -31.12 11.41 -15.04
CA ASN A 61 -32.37 11.22 -14.31
C ASN A 61 -33.08 9.91 -14.71
N GLY A 62 -33.83 9.35 -13.75
CA GLY A 62 -34.49 8.06 -13.86
C GLY A 62 -35.56 7.95 -14.94
N THR A 63 -35.30 7.09 -15.92
CA THR A 63 -36.27 6.35 -16.72
C THR A 63 -36.00 4.86 -16.55
N PRO A 64 -36.98 3.97 -16.77
CA PRO A 64 -36.80 2.52 -16.67
C PRO A 64 -35.62 2.08 -17.56
N SER A 65 -34.69 1.34 -16.98
CA SER A 65 -33.48 0.89 -17.67
C SER A 65 -33.86 0.02 -18.88
N GLU A 66 -33.58 0.51 -20.10
CA GLU A 66 -33.65 -0.28 -21.33
C GLU A 66 -32.48 -1.26 -21.47
N ASP A 67 -31.57 -1.32 -20.48
CA ASP A 67 -30.42 -2.22 -20.51
C ASP A 67 -30.90 -3.70 -20.54
N PRO A 68 -30.80 -4.40 -21.68
CA PRO A 68 -31.25 -5.77 -21.82
C PRO A 68 -30.41 -6.76 -20.99
N THR A 69 -29.34 -6.27 -20.33
CA THR A 69 -28.51 -7.05 -19.41
C THR A 69 -28.92 -6.92 -17.94
N ALA A 70 -29.87 -6.05 -17.60
CA ALA A 70 -30.34 -5.91 -16.23
C ALA A 70 -31.12 -7.15 -15.80
N SER A 71 -30.52 -7.97 -14.92
CA SER A 71 -31.18 -9.11 -14.27
C SER A 71 -32.53 -8.71 -13.68
N ALA A 72 -33.60 -9.38 -14.09
CA ALA A 72 -34.94 -9.11 -13.57
C ALA A 72 -34.96 -9.23 -12.04
N VAL A 73 -35.45 -8.19 -11.35
CA VAL A 73 -35.70 -8.25 -9.91
C VAL A 73 -36.90 -9.17 -9.69
N PHE A 74 -36.70 -10.28 -8.98
CA PHE A 74 -37.79 -11.19 -8.64
C PHE A 74 -38.67 -10.54 -7.57
N ILE A 75 -39.77 -9.91 -8.01
CA ILE A 75 -40.77 -9.38 -7.08
C ILE A 75 -41.57 -10.57 -6.55
N VAL A 76 -41.30 -10.96 -5.31
CA VAL A 76 -42.09 -11.98 -4.61
C VAL A 76 -43.23 -11.29 -3.87
N ASP A 77 -44.41 -11.92 -3.85
CA ASP A 77 -45.54 -11.41 -3.06
C ASP A 77 -45.14 -11.25 -1.58
N ALA A 78 -45.17 -10.02 -1.08
CA ALA A 78 -44.73 -9.67 0.26
C ALA A 78 -45.49 -10.46 1.35
N LYS A 79 -46.79 -10.71 1.18
CA LYS A 79 -47.58 -11.47 2.17
C LYS A 79 -47.16 -12.94 2.20
N LYS A 80 -46.82 -13.52 1.04
CA LYS A 80 -46.29 -14.89 0.97
C LYS A 80 -44.90 -14.98 1.62
N CYS A 81 -44.06 -13.96 1.44
CA CYS A 81 -42.76 -13.85 2.09
C CYS A 81 -42.90 -13.71 3.62
N GLU A 82 -43.77 -12.81 4.10
CA GLU A 82 -44.00 -12.57 5.52
C GLU A 82 -44.50 -13.85 6.26
N LYS A 83 -45.31 -14.68 5.60
CA LYS A 83 -45.78 -15.97 6.15
C LYS A 83 -44.67 -17.00 6.39
N LYS A 84 -43.48 -16.79 5.83
CA LYS A 84 -42.30 -17.65 6.08
C LYS A 84 -41.55 -17.27 7.36
N ALA A 85 -42.05 -16.28 8.11
CA ALA A 85 -41.48 -15.97 9.41
C ALA A 85 -41.52 -17.19 10.33
N SER A 86 -40.41 -17.48 10.99
CA SER A 86 -40.34 -18.57 11.95
C SER A 86 -40.97 -18.15 13.27
N ASP A 87 -41.77 -19.03 13.88
CA ASP A 87 -42.30 -18.82 15.24
C ASP A 87 -41.20 -18.71 16.30
N ALA A 88 -39.97 -19.12 15.98
CA ALA A 88 -38.81 -19.02 16.86
C ALA A 88 -38.10 -17.66 16.79
N TRP A 89 -38.50 -16.76 15.89
CA TRP A 89 -37.90 -15.44 15.76
C TRP A 89 -38.41 -14.47 16.83
N SER A 90 -37.53 -13.60 17.30
CA SER A 90 -37.89 -12.53 18.22
C SER A 90 -38.73 -11.44 17.52
N GLU A 91 -39.39 -10.59 18.30
CA GLU A 91 -40.12 -9.44 17.76
C GLU A 91 -39.29 -8.56 16.79
N PRO A 92 -38.04 -8.16 17.11
CA PRO A 92 -37.23 -7.37 16.17
C PRO A 92 -36.87 -8.14 14.89
N GLU A 93 -36.68 -9.45 14.96
CA GLU A 93 -36.38 -10.29 13.79
C GLU A 93 -37.59 -10.44 12.87
N VAL A 94 -38.78 -10.65 13.44
CA VAL A 94 -40.04 -10.68 12.68
C VAL A 94 -40.27 -9.34 11.98
N TRP A 95 -40.03 -8.22 12.67
CA TRP A 95 -40.12 -6.90 12.08
C TRP A 95 -39.09 -6.70 10.95
N ALA A 96 -37.83 -7.08 11.17
CA ALA A 96 -36.78 -6.98 10.15
C ALA A 96 -37.12 -7.81 8.91
N TRP A 97 -37.63 -9.03 9.08
CA TRP A 97 -38.11 -9.87 7.97
C TRP A 97 -39.24 -9.21 7.18
N GLN A 98 -40.21 -8.58 7.86
CA GLN A 98 -41.29 -7.85 7.19
C GLN A 98 -40.75 -6.70 6.33
N GLN A 99 -39.74 -5.96 6.79
CA GLN A 99 -39.10 -4.92 5.98
C GLN A 99 -38.40 -5.52 4.75
N ILE A 100 -37.65 -6.61 4.92
CA ILE A 100 -36.97 -7.32 3.82
C ILE A 100 -37.97 -7.80 2.77
N CYS A 101 -39.08 -8.43 3.20
CA CYS A 101 -40.15 -8.89 2.31
C CYS A 101 -40.84 -7.77 1.53
N ARG A 102 -40.81 -6.54 2.06
CA ARG A 102 -41.35 -5.33 1.41
C ARG A 102 -40.29 -4.57 0.61
N HIS A 103 -39.05 -5.06 0.57
CA HIS A 103 -37.90 -4.37 -0.02
C HIS A 103 -37.66 -2.97 0.58
N LEU A 104 -37.91 -2.84 1.88
CA LEU A 104 -37.67 -1.62 2.66
C LEU A 104 -36.40 -1.76 3.49
N ASN A 105 -35.88 -0.63 3.96
CA ASN A 105 -34.73 -0.60 4.86
C ASN A 105 -35.08 -1.23 6.22
N VAL A 106 -34.18 -2.04 6.77
CA VAL A 106 -34.26 -2.49 8.16
C VAL A 106 -33.55 -1.42 9.00
N ASP A 107 -34.25 -0.33 9.32
CA ASP A 107 -33.70 0.78 10.14
C ASP A 107 -34.30 0.80 11.55
N PHE A 108 -33.56 0.24 12.52
CA PHE A 108 -33.98 0.24 13.93
C PHE A 108 -33.89 1.64 14.57
N ASP A 109 -33.07 2.55 14.04
CA ASP A 109 -33.02 3.95 14.46
C ASP A 109 -34.30 4.69 14.07
N GLU A 110 -34.76 4.50 12.84
CA GLU A 110 -36.03 5.06 12.39
C GLU A 110 -37.23 4.42 13.06
N LYS A 111 -37.21 3.10 13.31
CA LYS A 111 -38.28 2.41 14.06
C LYS A 111 -38.46 3.03 15.45
N GLU A 112 -37.38 3.11 16.24
CA GLU A 112 -37.45 3.65 17.60
C GLU A 112 -37.81 5.15 17.60
N ALA A 113 -37.26 5.94 16.66
CA ALA A 113 -37.59 7.35 16.55
C ALA A 113 -39.08 7.57 16.22
N ASN A 114 -39.66 6.74 15.34
CA ASN A 114 -41.09 6.76 15.05
C ASN A 114 -41.92 6.35 16.27
N ASP A 115 -41.57 5.24 16.94
CA ASP A 115 -42.25 4.76 18.14
C ASP A 115 -42.19 5.79 19.28
N TYR A 116 -41.11 6.58 19.37
CA TYR A 116 -41.00 7.68 20.31
C TYR A 116 -41.89 8.87 19.92
N ALA A 117 -41.85 9.31 18.66
CA ALA A 117 -42.64 10.43 18.18
C ALA A 117 -44.16 10.17 18.29
N ASP A 118 -44.60 8.95 17.97
CA ASP A 118 -46.00 8.52 18.08
C ASP A 118 -46.51 8.53 19.54
N ARG A 119 -45.61 8.42 20.54
CA ARG A 119 -45.96 8.52 21.96
C ARG A 119 -46.03 9.97 22.47
N GLN A 120 -45.44 10.93 21.76
CA GLN A 120 -45.35 12.33 22.22
C GLN A 120 -46.54 13.21 21.81
N GLY A 121 -47.44 12.74 20.93
CA GLY A 121 -48.63 13.52 20.55
C GLY A 121 -49.36 13.00 19.33
N ASP A 122 -50.21 13.86 18.76
CA ASP A 122 -51.01 13.57 17.57
C ASP A 122 -50.13 13.22 16.37
N LYS A 123 -50.48 12.13 15.68
CA LYS A 123 -49.72 11.57 14.55
C LYS A 123 -49.60 12.56 13.39
N ASP A 124 -50.59 13.44 13.25
CA ASP A 124 -50.66 14.41 12.16
C ASP A 124 -50.09 15.79 12.54
N SER A 125 -49.50 15.92 13.72
CA SER A 125 -48.93 17.19 14.17
C SER A 125 -47.57 17.47 13.50
N PRO A 126 -47.32 18.69 12.99
CA PRO A 126 -45.99 19.11 12.53
C PRO A 126 -44.91 18.98 13.62
N LYS A 127 -45.30 18.94 14.90
CA LYS A 127 -44.39 18.71 16.02
C LYS A 127 -43.83 17.29 16.01
N ARG A 128 -44.57 16.30 15.49
CA ARG A 128 -44.12 14.89 15.40
C ARG A 128 -42.84 14.78 14.57
N ASP A 129 -42.79 15.43 13.41
CA ASP A 129 -41.63 15.36 12.51
C ASP A 129 -40.38 16.01 13.11
N ALA A 130 -40.56 17.05 13.92
CA ALA A 130 -39.45 17.68 14.66
C ALA A 130 -38.93 16.74 15.76
N VAL A 131 -39.84 16.13 16.53
CA VAL A 131 -39.51 15.15 17.58
C VAL A 131 -38.82 13.91 16.99
N TYR A 132 -39.35 13.37 15.88
CA TYR A 132 -38.77 12.25 15.16
C TYR A 132 -37.34 12.55 14.71
N ARG A 133 -37.10 13.67 14.01
CA ARG A 133 -35.76 14.04 13.51
C ARG A 133 -34.76 14.22 14.65
N GLN A 134 -35.17 14.92 15.72
CA GLN A 134 -34.33 15.11 16.89
C GLN A 134 -33.95 13.79 17.56
N LYS A 135 -34.93 12.88 17.73
CA LYS A 135 -34.69 11.56 18.33
C LYS A 135 -33.83 10.67 17.42
N LEU A 136 -34.05 10.68 16.12
CA LEU A 136 -33.25 9.94 15.14
C LEU A 136 -31.78 10.38 15.16
N GLU A 137 -31.53 11.70 15.12
CA GLU A 137 -30.18 12.25 15.22
C GLU A 137 -29.51 11.88 16.54
N ALA A 138 -30.24 11.97 17.66
CA ALA A 138 -29.74 11.58 18.96
C ALA A 138 -29.39 10.08 19.05
N LEU A 139 -30.21 9.20 18.44
CA LEU A 139 -29.95 7.77 18.38
C LEU A 139 -28.70 7.45 17.55
N ARG A 140 -28.61 7.99 16.32
CA ARG A 140 -27.45 7.78 15.44
C ARG A 140 -26.16 8.31 16.08
N LYS A 141 -26.22 9.48 16.72
CA LYS A 141 -25.10 10.03 17.49
C LYS A 141 -24.72 9.11 18.67
N ALA A 142 -25.69 8.64 19.44
CA ALA A 142 -25.43 7.78 20.59
C ALA A 142 -24.84 6.42 20.19
N ASN A 143 -25.31 5.81 19.09
CA ASN A 143 -24.75 4.56 18.58
C ASN A 143 -23.29 4.74 18.14
N ASN A 144 -22.97 5.90 17.54
CA ASN A 144 -21.62 6.21 17.09
C ASN A 144 -20.66 6.48 18.27
N GLU A 145 -21.14 7.18 19.31
CA GLU A 145 -20.35 7.51 20.49
C GLU A 145 -20.20 6.32 21.47
N ASN A 146 -21.20 5.43 21.54
CA ASN A 146 -21.23 4.30 22.46
C ASN A 146 -21.84 3.04 21.81
N PRO A 147 -21.09 2.37 20.92
CA PRO A 147 -21.57 1.16 20.24
C PRO A 147 -21.76 -0.03 21.19
N GLU A 148 -21.09 -0.06 22.35
CA GLU A 148 -21.26 -1.12 23.35
C GLU A 148 -22.68 -1.12 23.95
N LYS A 149 -23.32 0.05 24.07
CA LYS A 149 -24.71 0.13 24.52
C LYS A 149 -25.65 -0.59 23.55
N LEU A 150 -25.39 -0.46 22.24
CA LEU A 150 -26.17 -1.13 21.20
C LEU A 150 -26.01 -2.66 21.27
N ALA A 151 -24.82 -3.15 21.64
CA ALA A 151 -24.56 -4.57 21.85
C ALA A 151 -25.46 -5.21 22.91
N THR A 152 -25.92 -4.43 23.90
CA THR A 152 -26.77 -4.89 25.01
C THR A 152 -28.26 -4.61 24.81
N ASP A 153 -28.65 -3.99 23.68
CA ASP A 153 -30.04 -3.61 23.41
C ASP A 153 -30.81 -4.75 22.72
N GLU A 154 -31.47 -5.57 23.53
CA GLU A 154 -32.28 -6.72 23.05
C GLU A 154 -33.37 -6.33 22.06
N SER A 155 -33.86 -5.08 22.07
CA SER A 155 -34.91 -4.60 21.16
C SER A 155 -34.41 -4.40 19.72
N ARG A 156 -33.10 -4.47 19.52
CA ARG A 156 -32.39 -4.24 18.25
C ARG A 156 -31.45 -5.39 17.89
N THR A 157 -31.47 -6.46 18.67
CA THR A 157 -30.63 -7.63 18.44
C THR A 157 -31.23 -8.52 17.35
N LEU A 158 -30.44 -8.79 16.32
CA LEU A 158 -30.70 -9.83 15.33
C LEU A 158 -29.83 -11.05 15.68
N SER A 159 -30.43 -12.21 15.93
CA SER A 159 -29.64 -13.40 16.22
C SER A 159 -28.85 -13.85 15.00
N SER A 160 -27.66 -14.40 15.23
CA SER A 160 -26.89 -15.05 14.19
C SER A 160 -27.65 -16.17 13.47
N LYS A 161 -28.58 -16.85 14.16
CA LYS A 161 -29.44 -17.87 13.58
C LYS A 161 -30.44 -17.30 12.57
N PHE A 162 -31.07 -16.16 12.88
CA PHE A 162 -31.95 -15.44 11.96
C PHE A 162 -31.19 -15.02 10.69
N LEU A 163 -30.03 -14.38 10.85
CA LEU A 163 -29.21 -13.92 9.73
C LEU A 163 -28.73 -15.10 8.85
N ALA A 164 -28.24 -16.18 9.47
CA ALA A 164 -27.83 -17.38 8.75
C ALA A 164 -29.00 -18.02 7.98
N MET A 165 -30.23 -18.01 8.53
CA MET A 165 -31.41 -18.50 7.83
C MET A 165 -31.76 -17.65 6.61
N ILE A 166 -31.84 -16.32 6.72
CA ILE A 166 -32.27 -15.46 5.59
C ILE A 166 -31.27 -15.42 4.43
N PHE A 167 -29.98 -15.68 4.68
CA PHE A 167 -28.97 -15.75 3.62
C PHE A 167 -28.67 -17.18 3.16
N GLY A 168 -28.78 -18.17 4.04
CA GLY A 168 -28.37 -19.55 3.77
C GLY A 168 -29.50 -20.50 3.37
N ASP A 169 -30.72 -20.29 3.87
CA ASP A 169 -31.85 -21.18 3.56
C ASP A 169 -32.32 -20.96 2.11
N PRO A 170 -32.30 -21.99 1.24
CA PRO A 170 -32.76 -21.86 -0.15
C PRO A 170 -34.18 -21.31 -0.28
N GLU A 171 -35.06 -21.60 0.68
CA GLU A 171 -36.43 -21.12 0.70
C GLU A 171 -36.56 -19.66 1.13
N LEU A 172 -35.58 -19.08 1.83
CA LEU A 172 -35.63 -17.67 2.24
C LEU A 172 -34.73 -16.79 1.36
N ARG A 173 -33.60 -17.34 0.91
CA ARG A 173 -32.56 -16.64 0.14
C ARG A 173 -33.10 -16.02 -1.15
N HIS A 174 -34.09 -16.64 -1.81
CA HIS A 174 -34.67 -16.05 -3.01
C HIS A 174 -35.37 -14.70 -2.78
N HIS A 175 -35.69 -14.35 -1.53
CA HIS A 175 -36.24 -13.03 -1.16
C HIS A 175 -35.15 -11.98 -0.91
N THR A 176 -33.92 -12.40 -0.61
CA THR A 176 -32.75 -11.51 -0.43
C THR A 176 -31.89 -11.44 -1.70
N TRP A 177 -32.10 -12.35 -2.66
CA TRP A 177 -31.37 -12.43 -3.91
C TRP A 177 -31.59 -11.22 -4.82
N ASN A 178 -30.50 -10.58 -5.28
CA ASN A 178 -30.54 -9.39 -6.14
C ASN A 178 -31.37 -8.23 -5.59
N VAL A 179 -31.56 -8.17 -4.26
CA VAL A 179 -32.23 -7.07 -3.57
C VAL A 179 -31.17 -6.21 -2.89
N PRO A 180 -31.31 -4.86 -2.90
CA PRO A 180 -30.47 -4.00 -2.07
C PRO A 180 -30.88 -4.19 -0.60
N LEU A 181 -29.96 -4.68 0.22
CA LEU A 181 -30.20 -4.84 1.65
C LEU A 181 -29.55 -3.71 2.43
N ARG A 182 -30.34 -3.03 3.27
CA ARG A 182 -29.85 -1.97 4.16
C ARG A 182 -30.25 -2.26 5.59
N LEU A 183 -29.26 -2.38 6.47
CA LEU A 183 -29.42 -2.73 7.88
C LEU A 183 -28.82 -1.61 8.74
N PHE A 184 -29.61 -0.96 9.57
CA PHE A 184 -29.20 0.17 10.38
C PHE A 184 -29.56 -0.01 11.85
N GLY A 185 -28.65 0.41 12.74
CA GLY A 185 -28.94 0.52 14.18
C GLY A 185 -29.21 -0.82 14.88
N PHE A 186 -28.58 -1.91 14.42
CA PHE A 186 -28.78 -3.25 14.98
C PHE A 186 -27.52 -3.79 15.66
N SER A 187 -27.71 -4.81 16.51
CA SER A 187 -26.61 -5.59 17.06
C SER A 187 -26.74 -7.07 16.73
N THR A 188 -25.61 -7.76 16.58
CA THR A 188 -25.57 -9.22 16.43
C THR A 188 -24.22 -9.77 16.90
N ASP A 189 -24.25 -10.99 17.44
CA ASP A 189 -23.05 -11.76 17.75
C ASP A 189 -22.31 -12.15 16.46
N ARG A 190 -23.03 -12.52 15.41
CA ARG A 190 -22.42 -13.04 14.19
C ARG A 190 -23.30 -12.81 12.97
N LEU A 191 -22.75 -12.08 12.00
CA LEU A 191 -23.33 -11.94 10.66
C LEU A 191 -22.52 -12.79 9.68
N VAL A 192 -23.11 -13.91 9.23
CA VAL A 192 -22.52 -14.75 8.18
C VAL A 192 -23.36 -14.64 6.92
N ILE A 193 -22.73 -14.25 5.82
CA ILE A 193 -23.30 -14.27 4.48
C ILE A 193 -22.47 -15.25 3.67
N ASP A 194 -23.05 -16.39 3.33
CA ASP A 194 -22.40 -17.43 2.52
C ASP A 194 -23.24 -17.73 1.28
N THR A 195 -22.58 -17.77 0.12
CA THR A 195 -23.20 -18.19 -1.13
C THR A 195 -24.42 -17.33 -1.47
N ALA A 196 -24.29 -16.01 -1.37
CA ALA A 196 -25.36 -15.06 -1.68
C ALA A 196 -25.08 -14.29 -2.98
N ALA A 197 -26.14 -13.78 -3.61
CA ALA A 197 -26.05 -12.79 -4.68
C ALA A 197 -26.94 -11.62 -4.30
N LEU A 198 -26.35 -10.47 -4.00
CA LEU A 198 -27.05 -9.28 -3.49
C LEU A 198 -26.93 -8.14 -4.51
N LYS A 199 -27.91 -7.24 -4.55
CA LYS A 199 -27.73 -6.02 -5.37
C LYS A 199 -26.73 -5.07 -4.71
N SER A 200 -26.85 -4.88 -3.41
CA SER A 200 -25.95 -4.10 -2.57
C SER A 200 -26.17 -4.50 -1.11
N LEU A 201 -25.18 -4.27 -0.25
CA LEU A 201 -25.29 -4.45 1.19
C LEU A 201 -24.78 -3.19 1.89
N ASP A 202 -25.66 -2.50 2.61
CA ASP A 202 -25.34 -1.31 3.38
C ASP A 202 -25.61 -1.57 4.87
N ILE A 203 -24.57 -1.53 5.69
CA ILE A 203 -24.62 -1.73 7.14
C ILE A 203 -24.17 -0.44 7.80
N GLN A 204 -25.03 0.21 8.58
CA GLN A 204 -24.60 1.40 9.34
C GLN A 204 -25.05 1.42 10.78
N ASN A 205 -24.28 2.13 11.62
CA ASN A 205 -24.54 2.29 13.05
C ASN A 205 -24.76 0.92 13.74
N ALA A 206 -24.00 -0.10 13.33
CA ALA A 206 -24.21 -1.47 13.77
C ALA A 206 -23.10 -1.94 14.71
N TYR A 207 -23.45 -2.84 15.62
CA TYR A 207 -22.49 -3.59 16.43
C TYR A 207 -22.53 -5.07 16.02
N VAL A 208 -21.49 -5.55 15.34
CA VAL A 208 -21.44 -6.93 14.82
C VAL A 208 -20.17 -7.57 15.34
N GLU A 209 -20.24 -8.51 16.30
CA GLU A 209 -19.00 -9.05 16.86
C GLU A 209 -18.17 -9.76 15.78
N ARG A 210 -18.79 -10.60 14.96
CA ARG A 210 -18.10 -11.26 13.84
C ARG A 210 -18.85 -11.09 12.53
N PHE A 211 -18.23 -10.40 11.57
CA PHE A 211 -18.74 -10.29 10.21
C PHE A 211 -17.96 -11.21 9.26
N VAL A 212 -18.64 -12.20 8.67
CA VAL A 212 -18.07 -13.09 7.67
C VAL A 212 -18.91 -13.02 6.41
N ILE A 213 -18.28 -12.67 5.29
CA ILE A 213 -18.92 -12.73 3.96
C ILE A 213 -18.06 -13.58 3.04
N GLN A 214 -18.65 -14.64 2.49
CA GLN A 214 -17.94 -15.56 1.63
C GLN A 214 -18.76 -16.05 0.45
N ASN A 215 -18.08 -16.41 -0.65
CA ASN A 215 -18.70 -16.91 -1.88
C ASN A 215 -19.86 -16.03 -2.36
N THR A 216 -19.74 -14.72 -2.17
CA THR A 216 -20.85 -13.77 -2.35
C THR A 216 -20.55 -12.81 -3.49
N THR A 217 -21.54 -12.62 -4.36
CA THR A 217 -21.47 -11.60 -5.43
C THR A 217 -22.39 -10.46 -5.07
N LEU A 218 -21.87 -9.23 -5.08
CA LEU A 218 -22.64 -8.00 -4.95
C LEU A 218 -22.58 -7.28 -6.29
N ASP A 219 -23.72 -7.11 -6.96
CA ASP A 219 -23.78 -6.38 -8.24
C ASP A 219 -23.41 -4.89 -8.10
N GLY A 220 -23.53 -4.36 -6.89
CA GLY A 220 -23.29 -2.97 -6.55
C GLY A 220 -22.37 -2.86 -5.34
N ASP A 221 -22.78 -2.07 -4.37
CA ASP A 221 -21.89 -1.62 -3.30
C ASP A 221 -21.99 -2.54 -2.08
N LEU A 222 -20.83 -2.82 -1.48
CA LEU A 222 -20.71 -3.24 -0.09
C LEU A 222 -20.29 -2.01 0.74
N ARG A 223 -21.11 -1.60 1.69
CA ARG A 223 -20.88 -0.41 2.50
C ARG A 223 -21.04 -0.74 3.98
N LEU A 224 -20.02 -0.38 4.76
CA LEU A 224 -20.05 -0.43 6.21
C LEU A 224 -19.71 0.96 6.75
N GLU A 225 -20.63 1.57 7.48
CA GLU A 225 -20.42 2.89 8.07
C GLU A 225 -20.72 2.97 9.56
N ASN A 226 -19.92 3.75 10.29
CA ASN A 226 -20.11 3.95 11.74
C ASN A 226 -20.38 2.63 12.49
N SER A 227 -19.68 1.58 12.10
CA SER A 227 -19.96 0.23 12.56
C SER A 227 -18.81 -0.29 13.39
N HIS A 228 -19.14 -0.98 14.48
CA HIS A 228 -18.17 -1.61 15.36
C HIS A 228 -18.18 -3.11 15.12
N LEU A 229 -17.00 -3.65 14.80
CA LEU A 229 -16.76 -5.04 14.48
C LEU A 229 -15.68 -5.59 15.43
N ALA A 230 -15.82 -6.82 15.93
CA ALA A 230 -14.70 -7.47 16.63
C ALA A 230 -13.77 -8.20 15.65
N SER A 231 -14.30 -8.69 14.53
CA SER A 231 -13.54 -9.10 13.36
C SER A 231 -14.37 -9.03 12.07
N ILE A 232 -13.69 -8.85 10.94
CA ILE A 232 -14.28 -8.92 9.61
C ILE A 232 -13.43 -9.80 8.71
N LYS A 233 -14.06 -10.82 8.12
CA LYS A 233 -13.43 -11.77 7.20
C LYS A 233 -14.22 -11.84 5.91
N MET A 234 -13.53 -11.58 4.80
CA MET A 234 -14.10 -11.64 3.47
C MET A 234 -13.37 -12.69 2.64
N GLN A 235 -14.10 -13.59 1.99
CA GLN A 235 -13.48 -14.63 1.16
C GLN A 235 -14.25 -14.91 -0.13
N LEU A 236 -13.58 -14.85 -1.29
CA LEU A 236 -14.23 -15.09 -2.59
C LEU A 236 -15.43 -14.16 -2.79
N VAL A 237 -15.22 -12.86 -2.56
CA VAL A 237 -16.25 -11.82 -2.70
C VAL A 237 -16.03 -11.04 -3.99
N ALA A 238 -17.08 -10.87 -4.77
CA ALA A 238 -17.12 -9.94 -5.89
C ALA A 238 -18.04 -8.76 -5.55
N ALA A 239 -17.58 -7.52 -5.73
CA ALA A 239 -18.41 -6.32 -5.54
C ALA A 239 -17.99 -5.24 -6.53
N LYS A 240 -18.86 -4.26 -6.79
CA LYS A 240 -18.50 -3.10 -7.62
C LYS A 240 -17.66 -2.11 -6.81
N HIS A 241 -18.19 -1.68 -5.67
CA HIS A 241 -17.49 -0.84 -4.70
C HIS A 241 -17.49 -1.50 -3.33
N PHE A 242 -16.41 -1.30 -2.58
CA PHE A 242 -16.36 -1.64 -1.17
C PHE A 242 -15.90 -0.45 -0.34
N LEU A 243 -16.78 0.05 0.54
CA LEU A 243 -16.54 1.18 1.41
C LEU A 243 -16.60 0.78 2.89
N LEU A 244 -15.53 1.09 3.61
CA LEU A 244 -15.42 1.05 5.06
C LEU A 244 -15.20 2.50 5.54
N ASN A 245 -16.17 3.08 6.26
CA ASN A 245 -16.10 4.47 6.70
C ASN A 245 -16.50 4.61 8.18
N LYS A 246 -15.61 5.13 9.01
CA LYS A 246 -15.75 5.14 10.48
C LYS A 246 -16.02 3.74 11.03
N VAL A 247 -15.27 2.75 10.53
CA VAL A 247 -15.40 1.36 10.96
C VAL A 247 -14.31 1.05 11.98
N SER A 248 -14.73 0.51 13.13
CA SER A 248 -13.82 0.09 14.19
C SER A 248 -13.75 -1.43 14.20
N VAL A 249 -12.58 -2.00 13.94
CA VAL A 249 -12.29 -3.44 14.05
C VAL A 249 -11.30 -3.64 15.20
N THR A 250 -11.82 -3.99 16.38
CA THR A 250 -10.99 -4.13 17.59
C THR A 250 -11.20 -5.47 18.24
N ALA A 251 -10.11 -6.16 18.60
CA ALA A 251 -10.22 -7.41 19.34
C ALA A 251 -10.86 -7.13 20.71
N LYS A 252 -12.13 -7.53 20.89
CA LYS A 252 -12.79 -7.53 22.20
C LYS A 252 -11.89 -8.30 23.16
N LYS A 253 -11.70 -7.80 24.39
CA LYS A 253 -11.15 -8.61 25.49
C LYS A 253 -12.20 -9.66 25.85
N VAL A 254 -12.31 -10.67 24.99
CA VAL A 254 -13.14 -11.83 25.25
C VAL A 254 -12.58 -12.45 26.53
N GLY A 255 -13.42 -12.52 27.57
CA GLY A 255 -13.10 -13.31 28.76
C GLY A 255 -12.86 -14.77 28.37
N PRO A 256 -12.55 -15.68 29.31
CA PRO A 256 -12.45 -17.10 28.99
C PRO A 256 -13.80 -17.64 28.49
N ASP A 257 -14.01 -17.63 27.17
CA ASP A 257 -15.22 -18.13 26.53
C ASP A 257 -15.41 -19.62 26.80
N HIS A 258 -16.62 -19.96 27.25
CA HIS A 258 -17.10 -21.33 27.35
C HIS A 258 -17.37 -21.87 25.94
N VAL A 259 -16.38 -22.51 25.34
CA VAL A 259 -16.55 -23.25 24.09
C VAL A 259 -17.47 -24.44 24.36
N GLY A 260 -18.71 -24.37 23.89
CA GLY A 260 -19.64 -25.51 23.91
C GLY A 260 -19.10 -26.69 23.09
N PRO A 261 -19.56 -27.93 23.34
CA PRO A 261 -18.97 -29.15 22.79
C PRO A 261 -19.11 -29.37 21.27
N ASN A 262 -19.88 -28.53 20.56
CA ASN A 262 -20.08 -28.62 19.12
C ASN A 262 -19.71 -27.30 18.44
N PRO A 263 -18.45 -27.12 18.02
CA PRO A 263 -18.10 -25.97 17.20
C PRO A 263 -18.84 -26.05 15.85
N PRO A 264 -19.37 -24.93 15.32
CA PRO A 264 -19.91 -24.91 13.97
C PRO A 264 -18.83 -25.34 12.96
N PRO A 265 -19.22 -25.83 11.76
CA PRO A 265 -18.29 -26.39 10.76
C PRO A 265 -17.23 -25.41 10.22
N PHE A 266 -17.26 -24.16 10.68
CA PHE A 266 -16.21 -23.17 10.49
C PHE A 266 -15.57 -22.93 11.85
N ASP A 267 -14.31 -23.37 12.02
CA ASP A 267 -13.51 -23.06 13.20
C ASP A 267 -13.54 -21.55 13.41
N ALA A 268 -14.18 -21.15 14.50
CA ALA A 268 -14.33 -19.78 14.90
C ALA A 268 -12.97 -19.27 15.38
N GLU A 269 -12.11 -18.83 14.45
CA GLU A 269 -10.93 -18.04 14.78
C GLU A 269 -11.34 -16.95 15.77
N LYS A 270 -10.60 -16.85 16.88
CA LYS A 270 -10.86 -15.85 17.93
C LYS A 270 -10.90 -14.46 17.29
N PRO A 271 -11.78 -13.55 17.73
CA PRO A 271 -11.76 -12.17 17.26
C PRO A 271 -10.35 -11.61 17.46
N ASP A 272 -9.69 -11.30 16.36
CA ASP A 272 -8.29 -10.87 16.34
C ASP A 272 -8.15 -9.37 16.05
N GLY A 273 -9.28 -8.66 15.88
CA GLY A 273 -9.30 -7.24 15.54
C GLY A 273 -8.81 -6.96 14.12
N ALA A 274 -8.66 -7.99 13.29
CA ALA A 274 -8.15 -7.83 11.94
C ALA A 274 -9.28 -7.64 10.92
N LEU A 275 -9.06 -6.72 9.99
CA LEU A 275 -9.76 -6.68 8.70
C LEU A 275 -9.06 -7.62 7.74
N THR A 276 -9.65 -8.79 7.49
CA THR A 276 -9.05 -9.81 6.61
C THR A 276 -9.86 -9.96 5.32
N ILE A 277 -9.24 -9.67 4.18
CA ILE A 277 -9.84 -9.87 2.85
C ILE A 277 -8.99 -10.87 2.08
N HIS A 278 -9.54 -12.07 1.86
CA HIS A 278 -8.90 -13.18 1.17
C HIS A 278 -9.58 -13.48 -0.16
N THR A 279 -8.93 -13.17 -1.27
CA THR A 279 -9.46 -13.41 -2.62
C THR A 279 -10.75 -12.63 -2.86
N ALA A 280 -10.62 -11.37 -3.27
CA ALA A 280 -11.77 -10.53 -3.61
C ALA A 280 -11.55 -9.87 -4.97
N ARG A 281 -12.65 -9.63 -5.69
CA ARG A 281 -12.67 -8.85 -6.93
C ARG A 281 -13.57 -7.63 -6.70
N ILE A 282 -12.98 -6.47 -6.56
CA ILE A 282 -13.67 -5.20 -6.40
C ILE A 282 -13.49 -4.41 -7.69
N GLU A 283 -14.53 -4.30 -8.52
CA GLU A 283 -14.37 -3.80 -9.88
C GLU A 283 -13.84 -2.37 -9.94
N ASP A 284 -14.43 -1.48 -9.14
CA ASP A 284 -14.13 -0.05 -9.21
C ASP A 284 -13.19 0.37 -8.09
N ARG A 285 -13.59 0.19 -6.81
CA ARG A 285 -12.86 0.80 -5.70
C ARG A 285 -13.04 0.10 -4.35
N LEU A 286 -11.94 -0.10 -3.64
CA LEU A 286 -11.88 -0.39 -2.20
C LEU A 286 -11.45 0.87 -1.44
N SER A 287 -12.33 1.39 -0.60
CA SER A 287 -12.07 2.56 0.25
C SER A 287 -12.14 2.17 1.73
N ILE A 288 -11.01 2.29 2.42
CA ILE A 288 -10.88 2.18 3.88
C ILE A 288 -10.60 3.59 4.37
N LEU A 289 -11.64 4.27 4.85
CA LEU A 289 -11.53 5.65 5.32
C LEU A 289 -11.24 5.66 6.82
N GLU A 290 -11.79 6.66 7.52
CA GLU A 290 -11.69 6.79 8.97
C GLU A 290 -12.06 5.47 9.66
N GLY A 291 -11.38 5.10 10.73
CA GLY A 291 -11.63 3.84 11.42
C GLY A 291 -10.51 3.48 12.38
N SER A 292 -10.72 2.43 13.17
CA SER A 292 -9.74 1.93 14.13
C SER A 292 -9.48 0.45 13.83
N TYR A 293 -8.23 0.06 13.61
CA TYR A 293 -7.89 -1.31 13.19
C TYR A 293 -6.70 -1.83 14.00
N ASP A 294 -6.77 -3.08 14.45
CA ASP A 294 -5.59 -3.77 15.01
C ASP A 294 -4.67 -4.27 13.87
N ALA A 295 -5.28 -4.73 12.77
CA ALA A 295 -4.58 -5.10 11.53
C ALA A 295 -5.49 -5.02 10.30
N ILE A 296 -4.90 -4.82 9.13
CA ILE A 296 -5.54 -4.91 7.80
C ILE A 296 -4.70 -5.88 6.96
N ASP A 297 -5.28 -7.03 6.59
CA ASP A 297 -4.65 -8.04 5.73
C ASP A 297 -5.44 -8.23 4.44
N LEU A 298 -4.85 -7.80 3.34
CA LEU A 298 -5.39 -7.89 1.98
C LEU A 298 -4.59 -8.93 1.21
N LYS A 299 -5.18 -10.10 0.96
CA LYS A 299 -4.54 -11.19 0.24
C LYS A 299 -5.31 -11.52 -1.03
N ARG A 300 -4.65 -11.48 -2.20
CA ARG A 300 -5.26 -11.79 -3.51
C ARG A 300 -6.47 -10.90 -3.83
N VAL A 301 -6.38 -9.61 -3.51
CA VAL A 301 -7.44 -8.64 -3.78
C VAL A 301 -7.19 -8.01 -5.15
N LYS A 302 -8.12 -8.17 -6.08
CA LYS A 302 -8.11 -7.43 -7.36
C LYS A 302 -9.01 -6.22 -7.21
N VAL A 303 -8.46 -5.03 -7.39
CA VAL A 303 -9.22 -3.80 -7.20
C VAL A 303 -8.83 -2.71 -8.20
N GLY A 304 -9.84 -2.06 -8.80
CA GLY A 304 -9.65 -0.92 -9.70
C GLY A 304 -8.92 0.24 -9.05
N ASP A 305 -9.28 0.65 -7.84
CA ASP A 305 -8.52 1.58 -7.01
C ASP A 305 -8.52 1.17 -5.52
N LEU A 306 -7.38 1.30 -4.83
CA LEU A 306 -7.26 1.08 -3.40
C LEU A 306 -6.98 2.39 -2.66
N PHE A 307 -7.95 2.85 -1.87
CA PHE A 307 -7.82 4.03 -1.03
C PHE A 307 -7.85 3.64 0.44
N ILE A 308 -6.80 3.97 1.17
CA ILE A 308 -6.70 3.84 2.62
C ILE A 308 -6.40 5.23 3.17
N HIS A 309 -7.38 5.86 3.81
CA HIS A 309 -7.32 7.25 4.22
C HIS A 309 -7.65 7.41 5.70
N GLN A 310 -6.66 7.86 6.47
CA GLN A 310 -6.75 8.11 7.91
C GLN A 310 -7.23 6.90 8.75
N PRO A 311 -6.69 5.68 8.53
CA PRO A 311 -6.87 4.63 9.52
C PRO A 311 -6.17 5.02 10.83
N ASP A 312 -6.86 4.83 11.94
CA ASP A 312 -6.24 4.81 13.26
C ASP A 312 -5.82 3.38 13.59
N TRP A 313 -4.59 3.22 14.06
CA TRP A 313 -4.02 1.90 14.34
C TRP A 313 -3.99 1.67 15.84
N ASN A 314 -4.78 0.70 16.28
CA ASN A 314 -4.60 0.17 17.61
C ASN A 314 -3.27 -0.57 17.63
N ARG A 315 -2.45 -0.33 18.64
CA ARG A 315 -1.18 -1.06 18.77
C ARG A 315 -1.47 -2.55 18.75
N SER A 316 -1.00 -3.25 17.71
CA SER A 316 -1.12 -4.70 17.64
C SER A 316 -0.54 -5.30 18.91
N ARG A 317 -1.29 -6.21 19.55
CA ARG A 317 -0.79 -6.96 20.71
C ARG A 317 0.32 -7.93 20.31
N ASP A 318 0.35 -8.35 19.05
CA ASP A 318 1.36 -9.24 18.51
C ASP A 318 2.44 -8.45 17.79
N THR A 319 3.57 -8.26 18.47
CA THR A 319 4.76 -7.61 17.93
C THR A 319 5.49 -8.46 16.90
N ASN A 320 4.87 -9.44 16.23
CA ASN A 320 5.46 -10.16 15.09
C ASN A 320 4.62 -10.06 13.81
N LYS A 321 3.37 -9.61 13.90
CA LYS A 321 2.49 -9.47 12.73
C LYS A 321 2.59 -8.06 12.13
N PRO A 322 2.52 -7.92 10.80
CA PRO A 322 2.34 -6.61 10.18
C PRO A 322 0.96 -6.06 10.55
N GLU A 323 0.88 -4.75 10.76
CA GLU A 323 -0.40 -4.07 10.99
C GLU A 323 -1.10 -3.84 9.65
N LEU A 324 -0.36 -3.53 8.58
CA LEU A 324 -0.86 -3.52 7.21
C LEU A 324 -0.14 -4.56 6.36
N SER A 325 -0.87 -5.50 5.78
CA SER A 325 -0.37 -6.52 4.87
C SER A 325 -1.14 -6.47 3.56
N ILE A 326 -0.43 -6.34 2.44
CA ILE A 326 -0.98 -6.40 1.09
C ILE A 326 -0.15 -7.41 0.31
N THR A 327 -0.74 -8.56 -0.01
CA THR A 327 -0.06 -9.68 -0.67
C THR A 327 -0.82 -10.11 -1.93
N GLU A 328 -0.14 -10.19 -3.08
CA GLU A 328 -0.71 -10.65 -4.36
C GLU A 328 -1.94 -9.84 -4.81
N SER A 329 -1.98 -8.54 -4.47
CA SER A 329 -3.10 -7.65 -4.79
C SER A 329 -2.82 -6.95 -6.12
N VAL A 330 -3.67 -7.15 -7.13
CA VAL A 330 -3.34 -6.79 -8.52
C VAL A 330 -4.53 -6.18 -9.27
N ASP A 331 -4.39 -4.90 -9.64
CA ASP A 331 -4.91 -4.34 -10.90
C ASP A 331 -4.12 -3.07 -11.27
N HIS A 332 -4.32 -2.51 -12.48
CA HIS A 332 -3.68 -1.29 -13.00
C HIS A 332 -4.13 0.01 -12.32
N GLY A 333 -4.63 -0.10 -11.09
CA GLY A 333 -5.25 0.97 -10.32
C GLY A 333 -4.34 2.00 -9.69
N VAL A 334 -4.97 2.93 -8.98
CA VAL A 334 -4.29 3.84 -8.05
C VAL A 334 -4.31 3.26 -6.64
N PHE A 335 -3.14 3.17 -6.01
CA PHE A 335 -3.01 2.97 -4.57
C PHE A 335 -2.78 4.30 -3.86
N THR A 336 -3.65 4.65 -2.93
CA THR A 336 -3.50 5.80 -2.04
C THR A 336 -3.49 5.34 -0.60
N PHE A 337 -2.42 5.62 0.12
CA PHE A 337 -2.30 5.39 1.56
C PHE A 337 -1.95 6.71 2.25
N GLN A 338 -2.88 7.27 3.02
CA GLN A 338 -2.66 8.54 3.71
C GLN A 338 -2.92 8.36 5.20
N VAL A 339 -1.89 8.59 6.00
CA VAL A 339 -2.02 8.60 7.47
C VAL A 339 -2.28 10.03 7.93
N SER A 340 -3.14 10.19 8.94
CA SER A 340 -3.34 11.49 9.59
C SER A 340 -2.04 11.93 10.29
N PRO A 341 -1.60 13.20 10.18
CA PRO A 341 -0.43 13.69 10.91
C PRO A 341 -0.53 13.54 12.43
N ALA A 342 -1.76 13.54 12.97
CA ALA A 342 -2.03 13.36 14.39
C ALA A 342 -2.36 11.90 14.77
N GLY A 343 -2.61 11.03 13.78
CA GLY A 343 -2.97 9.63 13.99
C GLY A 343 -1.74 8.75 14.20
N ALA A 344 -1.93 7.58 14.79
CA ALA A 344 -0.90 6.56 14.80
C ALA A 344 -0.62 6.11 13.36
N SER A 345 0.66 5.99 12.98
CA SER A 345 1.05 5.27 11.76
C SER A 345 1.21 3.79 12.08
N PRO A 346 0.94 2.88 11.13
CA PRO A 346 1.20 1.48 11.37
C PRO A 346 2.70 1.31 11.59
N GLN A 347 3.09 0.53 12.59
CA GLN A 347 4.49 0.28 12.89
C GLN A 347 5.15 -0.63 11.85
N ARG A 348 4.35 -1.44 11.16
CA ARG A 348 4.82 -2.48 10.24
C ARG A 348 3.91 -2.65 9.06
N ILE A 349 4.50 -2.55 7.88
CA ILE A 349 3.81 -2.71 6.61
C ILE A 349 4.50 -3.80 5.81
N LYS A 350 3.73 -4.78 5.35
CA LYS A 350 4.17 -5.78 4.38
C LYS A 350 3.50 -5.50 3.03
N LEU A 351 4.30 -5.22 2.01
CA LEU A 351 3.86 -5.16 0.62
C LEU A 351 4.58 -6.27 -0.15
N ASP A 352 3.84 -7.23 -0.70
CA ASP A 352 4.40 -8.43 -1.33
C ASP A 352 3.66 -8.70 -2.64
N GLN A 353 4.42 -8.81 -3.74
CA GLN A 353 3.87 -8.87 -5.10
C GLN A 353 2.91 -7.70 -5.38
N PHE A 354 3.34 -6.50 -4.99
CA PHE A 354 2.56 -5.27 -5.07
C PHE A 354 2.67 -4.67 -6.48
N ILE A 355 1.57 -4.68 -7.24
CA ILE A 355 1.54 -4.20 -8.63
C ILE A 355 0.43 -3.15 -8.75
N PHE A 356 0.78 -1.87 -8.64
CA PHE A 356 -0.11 -0.74 -8.95
C PHE A 356 0.52 0.14 -10.00
N ALA A 357 -0.31 0.75 -10.87
CA ALA A 357 0.18 1.67 -11.89
C ALA A 357 0.70 2.96 -11.24
N ASN A 358 0.02 3.43 -10.19
CA ASN A 358 0.39 4.61 -9.42
C ASN A 358 0.21 4.35 -7.93
N ALA A 359 1.18 4.75 -7.12
CA ALA A 359 1.14 4.67 -5.66
C ALA A 359 1.41 6.04 -5.02
N TYR A 360 0.56 6.46 -4.09
CA TYR A 360 0.70 7.72 -3.36
C TYR A 360 0.55 7.46 -1.87
N LEU A 361 1.60 7.79 -1.11
CA LEU A 361 1.69 7.51 0.33
C LEU A 361 1.49 8.77 1.19
N GLY A 362 0.76 9.76 0.66
CA GLY A 362 0.57 11.07 1.28
C GLY A 362 1.69 12.07 0.97
N PRO A 363 1.64 13.29 1.55
CA PRO A 363 2.63 14.34 1.26
C PRO A 363 4.04 14.03 1.76
N ASP A 364 4.17 13.20 2.80
CA ASP A 364 5.44 12.69 3.31
C ASP A 364 5.40 11.14 3.33
N PRO A 365 6.03 10.46 2.36
CA PRO A 365 6.05 8.99 2.32
C PRO A 365 6.92 8.36 3.41
N MET A 366 7.84 9.10 4.04
CA MET A 366 8.90 8.52 4.85
C MET A 366 8.45 7.78 6.13
N PRO A 367 7.37 8.17 6.83
CA PRO A 367 6.83 7.37 7.93
C PRO A 367 6.39 5.98 7.47
N VAL A 368 5.75 5.91 6.30
CA VAL A 368 5.25 4.65 5.69
C VAL A 368 6.42 3.78 5.25
N ILE A 369 7.42 4.36 4.58
CA ILE A 369 8.63 3.66 4.17
C ILE A 369 9.39 3.09 5.39
N ARG A 370 9.52 3.86 6.47
CA ARG A 370 10.14 3.37 7.73
C ARG A 370 9.38 2.19 8.35
N ALA A 371 8.05 2.17 8.24
CA ALA A 371 7.25 1.03 8.69
C ALA A 371 7.43 -0.22 7.81
N MET A 372 7.67 -0.04 6.51
CA MET A 372 8.07 -1.14 5.60
C MET A 372 9.47 -1.66 5.98
N ASP A 373 10.43 -0.77 6.22
CA ASP A 373 11.79 -1.11 6.67
C ASP A 373 11.79 -1.91 7.98
N ALA A 374 10.97 -1.49 8.94
CA ALA A 374 10.84 -2.14 10.24
C ALA A 374 10.31 -3.57 10.11
N TYR A 375 9.44 -3.85 9.14
CA TYR A 375 8.99 -5.20 8.87
C TYR A 375 10.08 -6.05 8.21
N ALA A 376 10.82 -5.50 7.25
CA ALA A 376 11.91 -6.20 6.57
C ALA A 376 12.98 -6.73 7.55
N GLY A 377 13.30 -5.98 8.62
CA GLY A 377 14.27 -6.41 9.64
C GLY A 377 13.84 -7.64 10.47
N ILE A 378 12.56 -8.03 10.43
CA ILE A 378 12.00 -9.10 11.25
C ILE A 378 12.01 -10.42 10.48
N ARG A 379 13.17 -11.09 10.50
CA ARG A 379 13.32 -12.54 10.28
C ARG A 379 12.74 -13.10 8.98
N THR A 380 12.65 -12.34 7.90
CA THR A 380 12.65 -12.99 6.58
C THR A 380 14.04 -13.58 6.40
N ASN A 381 14.15 -14.91 6.29
CA ASN A 381 15.42 -15.59 5.95
C ASN A 381 15.91 -15.23 4.53
N GLY A 382 15.36 -14.19 3.91
CA GLY A 382 15.64 -13.75 2.55
C GLY A 382 15.60 -12.23 2.46
N ARG A 383 16.27 -11.73 1.43
CA ARG A 383 16.33 -10.30 1.07
C ARG A 383 14.91 -9.76 0.87
N PRO A 384 14.58 -8.58 1.42
CA PRO A 384 13.27 -7.98 1.23
C PRO A 384 13.03 -7.67 -0.25
N ASP A 385 11.77 -7.66 -0.66
CA ASP A 385 11.39 -7.20 -1.98
C ASP A 385 11.58 -5.68 -2.07
N LEU A 386 12.41 -5.25 -3.02
CA LEU A 386 12.76 -3.85 -3.26
C LEU A 386 12.01 -3.26 -4.46
N GLU A 387 11.20 -4.06 -5.16
CA GLU A 387 10.36 -3.60 -6.27
C GLU A 387 9.34 -2.53 -5.83
N PRO A 388 8.63 -2.67 -4.68
CA PRO A 388 7.66 -1.67 -4.24
C PRO A 388 8.25 -0.26 -4.14
N TYR A 389 9.49 -0.12 -3.62
CA TYR A 389 10.18 1.17 -3.53
C TYR A 389 10.33 1.85 -4.89
N THR A 390 10.67 1.07 -5.91
CA THR A 390 10.90 1.60 -7.26
C THR A 390 9.59 2.07 -7.89
N LEU A 391 8.51 1.32 -7.69
CA LEU A 391 7.17 1.67 -8.17
C LEU A 391 6.63 2.92 -7.47
N ILE A 392 6.78 3.00 -6.14
CA ILE A 392 6.37 4.17 -5.35
C ILE A 392 7.17 5.39 -5.79
N ALA A 393 8.51 5.32 -5.85
CA ALA A 393 9.35 6.43 -6.30
C ALA A 393 8.98 6.91 -7.70
N LYS A 394 8.77 5.99 -8.65
CA LYS A 394 8.33 6.31 -10.01
C LYS A 394 7.02 7.09 -10.01
N SER A 395 6.05 6.69 -9.19
CA SER A 395 4.76 7.39 -9.07
C SER A 395 4.93 8.83 -8.53
N TYR A 396 5.78 9.04 -7.52
CA TYR A 396 6.10 10.39 -7.03
C TYR A 396 6.81 11.25 -8.09
N ALA A 397 7.76 10.68 -8.82
CA ALA A 397 8.45 11.38 -9.90
C ALA A 397 7.48 11.80 -11.03
N GLN A 398 6.56 10.92 -11.41
CA GLN A 398 5.52 11.21 -12.42
C GLN A 398 4.56 12.34 -11.99
N ARG A 399 4.40 12.56 -10.68
CA ARG A 399 3.63 13.67 -10.11
C ARG A 399 4.43 14.97 -9.97
N GLY A 400 5.71 14.97 -10.34
CA GLY A 400 6.61 16.11 -10.17
C GLY A 400 7.19 16.25 -8.76
N GLU A 401 6.95 15.29 -7.87
CA GLU A 401 7.48 15.26 -6.50
C GLU A 401 8.85 14.56 -6.45
N THR A 402 9.83 15.10 -7.20
CA THR A 402 11.16 14.48 -7.36
C THR A 402 11.89 14.31 -6.03
N HIS A 403 11.76 15.27 -5.10
CA HIS A 403 12.37 15.19 -3.77
C HIS A 403 11.89 13.98 -2.95
N ASN A 404 10.59 13.68 -3.00
CA ASN A 404 10.03 12.52 -2.30
C ASN A 404 10.43 11.22 -2.99
N SER A 405 10.42 11.20 -4.33
CA SER A 405 10.95 10.08 -5.12
C SER A 405 12.39 9.74 -4.75
N ASP A 406 13.27 10.75 -4.68
CA ASP A 406 14.69 10.58 -4.34
C ASP A 406 14.87 9.98 -2.94
N LYS A 407 14.14 10.49 -1.94
CA LYS A 407 14.15 9.91 -0.59
C LYS A 407 13.73 8.44 -0.54
N ILE A 408 12.71 8.06 -1.32
CA ILE A 408 12.26 6.66 -1.40
C ILE A 408 13.34 5.77 -2.03
N LEU A 409 14.03 6.25 -3.07
CA LEU A 409 15.13 5.52 -3.71
C LEU A 409 16.38 5.44 -2.81
N ILE A 410 16.66 6.46 -2.02
CA ILE A 410 17.70 6.41 -0.97
C ILE A 410 17.33 5.33 0.04
N ALA A 411 16.09 5.30 0.53
CA ALA A 411 15.63 4.27 1.47
C ALA A 411 15.75 2.84 0.89
N LYS A 412 15.40 2.67 -0.39
CA LYS A 412 15.62 1.41 -1.12
C LYS A 412 17.08 0.97 -1.09
N ASN A 413 18.00 1.88 -1.40
CA ASN A 413 19.43 1.57 -1.46
C ASN A 413 20.03 1.35 -0.05
N ASN A 414 19.50 2.03 0.98
CA ASN A 414 19.85 1.76 2.37
C ASN A 414 19.45 0.34 2.79
N GLN A 415 18.25 -0.10 2.40
CA GLN A 415 17.84 -1.51 2.59
C GLN A 415 18.77 -2.45 1.83
N ASP A 416 19.08 -2.15 0.57
CA ASP A 416 19.96 -3.00 -0.21
C ASP A 416 21.36 -3.13 0.41
N TRP A 417 21.89 -2.01 0.92
CA TRP A 417 23.15 -1.96 1.64
C TRP A 417 23.12 -2.75 2.95
N HIS A 418 22.03 -2.64 3.73
CA HIS A 418 21.88 -3.38 4.99
C HIS A 418 21.83 -4.90 4.77
N TRP A 419 21.31 -5.36 3.63
CA TRP A 419 21.19 -6.78 3.28
C TRP A 419 22.32 -7.32 2.41
N ALA A 420 23.23 -6.46 1.94
CA ALA A 420 24.39 -6.88 1.18
C ALA A 420 25.37 -7.65 2.09
N ASP A 421 25.88 -8.77 1.58
CA ASP A 421 26.92 -9.52 2.28
C ASP A 421 28.18 -8.66 2.44
N ILE A 422 28.68 -8.50 3.66
CA ILE A 422 29.86 -7.69 3.99
C ILE A 422 31.08 -8.11 3.15
N ALA A 423 31.18 -9.39 2.78
CA ALA A 423 32.27 -9.91 1.95
C ALA A 423 32.07 -9.66 0.44
N SER A 424 30.91 -9.18 0.02
CA SER A 424 30.58 -8.95 -1.40
C SER A 424 31.15 -7.64 -1.92
N LEU A 425 31.52 -7.61 -3.21
CA LEU A 425 31.87 -6.37 -3.91
C LEU A 425 30.68 -5.40 -3.98
N ASP A 426 29.46 -5.92 -3.93
CA ASP A 426 28.23 -5.12 -3.91
C ASP A 426 28.16 -4.28 -2.62
N PHE A 427 28.48 -4.86 -1.46
CA PHE A 427 28.55 -4.12 -0.21
C PHE A 427 29.61 -3.00 -0.27
N VAL A 428 30.80 -3.27 -0.81
CA VAL A 428 31.85 -2.25 -0.97
C VAL A 428 31.37 -1.13 -1.91
N GLY A 429 30.76 -1.48 -3.04
CA GLY A 429 30.21 -0.53 -4.00
C GLY A 429 29.07 0.32 -3.43
N LEU A 430 28.12 -0.30 -2.72
CA LEU A 430 27.01 0.37 -2.05
C LEU A 430 27.50 1.27 -0.91
N THR A 431 28.45 0.80 -0.10
CA THR A 431 29.05 1.61 0.98
C THR A 431 29.76 2.83 0.41
N PHE A 432 30.52 2.66 -0.67
CA PHE A 432 31.22 3.75 -1.30
C PHE A 432 30.25 4.77 -1.92
N THR A 433 29.23 4.32 -2.65
CA THR A 433 28.24 5.21 -3.27
C THR A 433 27.36 5.92 -2.24
N TRP A 434 27.00 5.24 -1.14
CA TRP A 434 26.36 5.84 0.03
C TRP A 434 27.21 6.95 0.63
N LEU A 435 28.48 6.66 0.96
CA LEU A 435 29.38 7.59 1.62
C LEU A 435 29.66 8.84 0.77
N VAL A 436 29.84 8.66 -0.53
CA VAL A 436 30.32 9.70 -1.43
C VAL A 436 29.21 10.65 -1.86
N ALA A 437 28.03 10.13 -2.19
CA ALA A 437 26.99 10.93 -2.85
C ALA A 437 25.57 10.56 -2.42
N ASP A 438 25.41 9.82 -1.31
CA ASP A 438 24.12 9.26 -0.89
C ASP A 438 23.43 8.55 -2.06
N TYR A 439 24.15 7.60 -2.68
CA TYR A 439 23.75 6.89 -3.90
C TYR A 439 23.55 7.76 -5.15
N GLY A 440 24.14 8.96 -5.14
CA GLY A 440 24.07 9.94 -6.21
C GLY A 440 23.11 11.08 -5.91
N PHE A 441 22.14 10.93 -5.00
CA PHE A 441 21.09 11.93 -4.81
C PHE A 441 21.59 13.28 -4.25
N HIS A 442 22.76 13.28 -3.61
CA HIS A 442 23.38 14.48 -3.04
C HIS A 442 24.81 14.68 -3.57
N PRO A 443 25.00 15.13 -4.83
CA PRO A 443 26.33 15.35 -5.41
C PRO A 443 27.17 16.39 -4.64
N GLU A 444 26.53 17.30 -3.91
CA GLU A 444 27.17 18.24 -2.99
C GLU A 444 28.06 17.56 -1.95
N VAL A 445 27.66 16.37 -1.46
CA VAL A 445 28.47 15.57 -0.53
C VAL A 445 29.76 15.10 -1.21
N GLY A 446 29.68 14.74 -2.50
CA GLY A 446 30.83 14.37 -3.30
C GLY A 446 31.83 15.52 -3.45
N PHE A 447 31.34 16.75 -3.66
CA PHE A 447 32.19 17.94 -3.69
C PHE A 447 32.84 18.25 -2.34
N LEU A 448 32.15 18.01 -1.22
CA LEU A 448 32.74 18.13 0.11
C LEU A 448 33.85 17.10 0.34
N TRP A 449 33.71 15.87 -0.16
CA TRP A 449 34.78 14.88 -0.14
C TRP A 449 35.98 15.28 -0.98
N ILE A 450 35.76 15.81 -2.18
CA ILE A 450 36.83 16.36 -3.04
C ILE A 450 37.57 17.46 -2.28
N LEU A 451 36.84 18.42 -1.69
CA LEU A 451 37.45 19.48 -0.88
C LEU A 451 38.24 18.92 0.30
N GLY A 452 37.66 17.95 1.02
CA GLY A 452 38.33 17.26 2.13
C GLY A 452 39.63 16.57 1.72
N PHE A 453 39.65 15.89 0.58
CA PHE A 453 40.86 15.25 0.04
C PHE A 453 41.89 16.27 -0.46
N VAL A 454 41.47 17.40 -1.01
CA VAL A 454 42.39 18.50 -1.37
C VAL A 454 43.05 19.06 -0.11
N LEU A 455 42.29 19.30 0.96
CA LEU A 455 42.83 19.79 2.23
C LEU A 455 43.75 18.75 2.90
N LEU A 456 43.37 17.48 2.87
CA LEU A 456 44.20 16.38 3.36
C LEU A 456 45.51 16.27 2.57
N GLY A 457 45.44 16.29 1.24
CA GLY A 457 46.60 16.27 0.35
C GLY A 457 47.50 17.47 0.59
N TRP A 458 46.93 18.67 0.75
CA TRP A 458 47.68 19.88 1.08
C TRP A 458 48.45 19.71 2.38
N GLY A 459 47.83 19.20 3.44
CA GLY A 459 48.50 18.93 4.71
C GLY A 459 49.63 17.90 4.60
N ILE A 460 49.38 16.80 3.87
CA ILE A 460 50.39 15.75 3.61
C ILE A 460 51.59 16.33 2.83
N PHE A 461 51.35 17.04 1.73
CA PHE A 461 52.41 17.57 0.88
C PHE A 461 53.16 18.75 1.51
N TRP A 462 52.48 19.54 2.34
CA TRP A 462 53.12 20.55 3.17
C TRP A 462 54.12 19.89 4.13
N HIS A 463 53.71 18.85 4.85
CA HIS A 463 54.60 18.16 5.79
C HIS A 463 55.70 17.34 5.10
N ALA A 464 55.42 16.81 3.91
CA ALA A 464 56.35 16.03 3.12
C ALA A 464 57.27 16.87 2.22
N SER A 465 57.26 18.21 2.31
CA SER A 465 58.06 19.09 1.45
C SER A 465 59.56 18.76 1.48
N ASN A 466 60.06 18.25 2.61
CA ASN A 466 61.46 17.88 2.81
C ASN A 466 61.81 16.47 2.32
N ARG A 467 60.84 15.73 1.77
CA ARG A 467 60.99 14.35 1.29
C ARG A 467 60.85 14.24 -0.23
N LEU A 468 61.07 15.33 -0.96
CA LEU A 468 61.11 15.31 -2.41
C LEU A 468 62.34 14.53 -2.87
N ALA A 469 62.13 13.63 -3.85
CA ALA A 469 63.21 12.85 -4.43
C ALA A 469 64.22 13.79 -5.10
N ALA A 470 65.51 13.42 -5.08
CA ALA A 470 66.55 14.22 -5.71
C ALA A 470 66.25 14.43 -7.21
N GLY A 471 66.22 15.69 -7.65
CA GLY A 471 65.89 16.08 -9.03
C GLY A 471 64.40 16.20 -9.34
N SER A 472 63.51 15.96 -8.37
CA SER A 472 62.07 16.24 -8.52
C SER A 472 61.79 17.74 -8.61
N TYR A 473 60.77 18.12 -9.38
CA TYR A 473 60.22 19.48 -9.33
C TYR A 473 59.74 19.80 -7.91
N GLN A 474 60.06 21.00 -7.43
CA GLN A 474 59.56 21.50 -6.15
C GLN A 474 58.29 22.33 -6.42
N PRO A 475 57.10 21.88 -5.96
CA PRO A 475 55.86 22.59 -6.21
C PRO A 475 55.89 23.98 -5.57
N LYS A 476 55.51 25.02 -6.32
CA LYS A 476 55.42 26.39 -5.81
C LYS A 476 54.39 26.54 -4.70
N SER A 477 53.34 25.73 -4.74
CA SER A 477 52.31 25.68 -3.71
C SER A 477 51.86 24.22 -3.50
N PRO A 478 52.03 23.65 -2.29
CA PRO A 478 51.56 22.30 -2.01
C PRO A 478 50.04 22.16 -2.11
N PHE A 479 49.30 23.26 -1.96
CA PHE A 479 47.86 23.29 -2.18
C PHE A 479 47.50 23.11 -3.66
N LEU A 480 48.20 23.80 -4.58
CA LEU A 480 47.97 23.63 -6.02
C LEU A 480 48.32 22.21 -6.47
N LEU A 481 49.40 21.63 -5.92
CA LEU A 481 49.73 20.23 -6.15
C LEU A 481 48.63 19.28 -5.67
N ALA A 482 48.02 19.55 -4.50
CA ALA A 482 46.90 18.76 -3.99
C ALA A 482 45.66 18.87 -4.89
N LEU A 483 45.33 20.07 -5.36
CA LEU A 483 44.21 20.30 -6.27
C LEU A 483 44.38 19.53 -7.58
N ASP A 484 45.54 19.66 -8.23
CA ASP A 484 45.86 18.95 -9.48
C ASP A 484 45.92 17.42 -9.30
N SER A 485 46.22 16.97 -8.08
CA SER A 485 46.28 15.54 -7.78
C SER A 485 44.90 14.94 -7.50
N VAL A 486 43.99 15.68 -6.87
CA VAL A 486 42.65 15.15 -6.53
C VAL A 486 41.67 15.33 -7.69
N ILE A 487 41.74 16.41 -8.46
CA ILE A 487 40.77 16.67 -9.53
C ILE A 487 41.38 16.28 -10.88
N PRO A 488 41.07 15.08 -11.42
CA PRO A 488 41.63 14.66 -12.70
C PRO A 488 41.28 15.65 -13.83
N GLY A 489 42.25 15.88 -14.71
CA GLY A 489 42.08 16.73 -15.89
C GLY A 489 42.35 18.22 -15.65
N ILE A 490 42.27 18.70 -14.40
CA ILE A 490 42.69 20.05 -14.06
C ILE A 490 44.21 20.05 -13.83
N HIS A 491 44.93 20.81 -14.65
CA HIS A 491 46.37 20.99 -14.53
C HIS A 491 46.66 22.48 -14.37
N LEU A 492 46.70 22.95 -13.13
CA LEU A 492 47.07 24.32 -12.82
C LEU A 492 48.58 24.56 -13.03
N ASP A 493 49.42 23.55 -12.80
CA ASP A 493 50.84 23.56 -13.17
C ASP A 493 51.23 22.23 -13.84
N LYS A 494 51.66 22.29 -15.11
CA LYS A 494 52.09 21.10 -15.87
C LYS A 494 53.27 20.40 -15.22
N SER A 495 54.12 21.11 -14.49
CA SER A 495 55.28 20.55 -13.79
C SER A 495 54.91 19.69 -12.58
N HIS A 496 53.66 19.72 -12.09
CA HIS A 496 53.20 18.82 -11.03
C HIS A 496 53.19 17.34 -11.42
N GLN A 497 53.25 17.02 -12.72
CA GLN A 497 53.40 15.63 -13.18
C GLN A 497 54.79 15.04 -12.88
N ASP A 498 55.80 15.91 -12.74
CA ASP A 498 57.19 15.53 -12.47
C ASP A 498 57.52 15.46 -10.97
N VAL A 499 56.54 15.73 -10.10
CA VAL A 499 56.74 15.66 -8.64
C VAL A 499 56.85 14.20 -8.20
N ARG A 500 57.97 13.86 -7.56
CA ARG A 500 58.26 12.55 -6.97
C ARG A 500 58.68 12.74 -5.52
N TYR A 501 58.01 12.02 -4.62
CA TYR A 501 58.37 11.92 -3.20
C TYR A 501 59.08 10.60 -2.91
N ASP A 502 59.92 10.59 -1.89
CA ASP A 502 60.52 9.36 -1.36
C ASP A 502 59.64 8.77 -0.23
N GLY A 503 59.35 7.47 -0.35
CA GLY A 503 58.62 6.70 0.66
C GLY A 503 57.09 6.86 0.62
N TRP A 504 56.45 6.87 1.79
CA TRP A 504 54.99 6.84 1.93
C TRP A 504 54.22 8.03 1.28
N PRO A 505 54.74 9.27 1.19
CA PRO A 505 53.99 10.37 0.57
C PRO A 505 53.72 10.13 -0.92
N GLN A 506 54.60 9.40 -1.61
CA GLN A 506 54.36 8.99 -3.01
C GLN A 506 53.18 8.03 -3.11
N GLY A 507 53.06 7.10 -2.16
CA GLY A 507 51.91 6.20 -2.05
C GLY A 507 50.61 6.98 -1.84
N MET A 508 50.63 7.99 -0.95
CA MET A 508 49.47 8.86 -0.71
C MET A 508 49.12 9.74 -1.92
N LEU A 509 50.11 10.24 -2.66
CA LEU A 509 49.89 10.96 -3.92
C LEU A 509 49.12 10.09 -4.92
N TYR A 510 49.54 8.83 -5.10
CA TYR A 510 48.83 7.91 -5.99
C TYR A 510 47.43 7.56 -5.47
N LEU A 511 47.29 7.34 -4.17
CA LEU A 511 45.99 7.07 -3.55
C LEU A 511 45.00 8.23 -3.75
N LEU A 512 45.43 9.48 -3.50
CA LEU A 512 44.62 10.67 -3.70
C LEU A 512 44.23 10.86 -5.17
N ARG A 513 45.11 10.56 -6.12
CA ARG A 513 44.80 10.57 -7.56
C ARG A 513 43.75 9.54 -7.93
N ILE A 514 43.85 8.32 -7.40
CA ILE A 514 42.87 7.25 -7.65
C ILE A 514 41.52 7.62 -7.04
N LEU A 515 41.49 8.01 -5.77
CA LEU A 515 40.25 8.38 -5.07
C LEU A 515 39.59 9.59 -5.72
N GLY A 516 40.39 10.61 -6.05
CA GLY A 516 39.94 11.80 -6.76
C GLY A 516 39.33 11.48 -8.12
N ALA A 517 39.98 10.60 -8.89
CA ALA A 517 39.44 10.16 -10.17
C ALA A 517 38.11 9.42 -10.04
N VAL A 518 37.97 8.53 -9.06
CA VAL A 518 36.73 7.81 -8.79
C VAL A 518 35.63 8.78 -8.36
N LEU A 519 35.92 9.72 -7.44
CA LEU A 519 34.95 10.71 -6.97
C LEU A 519 34.43 11.60 -8.10
N VAL A 520 35.33 12.14 -8.92
CA VAL A 520 34.93 13.00 -10.05
C VAL A 520 34.14 12.21 -11.06
N PHE A 521 34.52 10.96 -11.36
CA PHE A 521 33.73 10.10 -12.25
C PHE A 521 32.31 9.87 -11.72
N VAL A 522 32.17 9.55 -10.42
CA VAL A 522 30.86 9.34 -9.79
C VAL A 522 30.03 10.63 -9.83
N ALA A 523 30.60 11.76 -9.39
CA ALA A 523 29.92 13.06 -9.40
C ALA A 523 29.49 13.48 -10.81
N PHE A 524 30.36 13.27 -11.81
CA PHE A 524 30.09 13.63 -13.20
C PHE A 524 29.05 12.72 -13.85
N SER A 525 29.12 11.40 -13.60
CA SER A 525 28.10 10.46 -14.09
C SER A 525 26.70 10.84 -13.59
N TYR A 526 26.62 11.34 -12.36
CA TYR A 526 25.37 11.77 -11.76
C TYR A 526 24.89 13.10 -12.32
N LEU A 527 25.78 14.10 -12.43
CA LEU A 527 25.47 15.37 -13.10
C LEU A 527 24.98 15.14 -14.52
N GLN A 528 25.62 14.23 -15.25
CA GLN A 528 25.19 13.85 -16.59
C GLN A 528 23.77 13.30 -16.59
N LYS A 529 23.43 12.37 -15.68
CA LYS A 529 22.08 11.81 -15.55
C LYS A 529 21.02 12.86 -15.19
N LYS A 530 21.39 13.85 -14.36
CA LYS A 530 20.47 14.91 -13.92
C LYS A 530 20.27 16.01 -14.99
N VAL A 531 21.33 16.36 -15.73
CA VAL A 531 21.30 17.42 -16.75
C VAL A 531 20.79 16.93 -18.09
N LEU A 532 21.15 15.70 -18.48
CA LEU A 532 20.77 15.10 -19.77
C LEU A 532 19.55 14.17 -19.69
N GLY A 533 18.80 14.24 -18.58
CA GLY A 533 17.69 13.35 -18.21
C GLY A 533 16.93 12.73 -19.36
#